data_AF-A0A640TAM9-F1
#
_entry.id   AF-A0A640TAM9-F1
#
_cell.length_a   1.000
_cell.length_b   1.000
_cell.length_c   1.000
_cell.angle_alpha   90.00
_cell.angle_beta   90.00
_cell.angle_gamma   90.00
#
_symmetry.space_group_name_H-M   'P 1'
#
loop_
_entity.id
_entity.type
_entity.pdbx_description
1 polymer ?
#
loop_
_entity_poly.entity_id
_entity_poly.type
_entity_poly.pdbx_seq_one_letter_code
_entity_poly.pdbx_strand_id
1 'polypeptide(L)'
;MPIDFNRQIIEEFRANGGRVGGPFEGGRLLLLTTTGARSGAPHTTPLGYLPDVDGRVLVIASAAGAPKHPAWYHNLLAHPRVTVEAGVFTYEAQAVVLEGAERDRAFARAAEADPGWSDYQEKTERILPVVALEEIPAGPPNINASSVGAALKAVHDGFRRELALIREEIATSGPGLGAQLRVNCLSLCQGLHNHHTGEDAGMFPMLGRHHPELAPALERMRQEHEKLAVLLADLQKVISGQDADPQLVLSEVERLTEEVENHLTYEEEVLIPVLDGGAC
;
A
#
# COMPACT_ATOMS: atom_id res chain seq x y z
N MET A 1 19.02 -27.82 6.94
CA MET A 1 19.61 -26.49 6.71
C MET A 1 18.71 -25.47 7.37
N PRO A 2 19.24 -24.48 8.12
CA PRO A 2 18.40 -23.39 8.62
C PRO A 2 17.61 -22.81 7.46
N ILE A 3 16.31 -22.61 7.62
CA ILE A 3 15.56 -21.91 6.58
C ILE A 3 16.15 -20.50 6.51
N ASP A 4 16.60 -20.08 5.32
CA ASP A 4 17.00 -18.71 5.05
C ASP A 4 15.93 -17.74 5.59
N PHE A 5 16.33 -16.83 6.46
CA PHE A 5 15.46 -15.87 7.13
C PHE A 5 14.57 -15.11 6.12
N ASN A 6 15.13 -14.73 4.97
CA ASN A 6 14.36 -14.05 3.92
C ASN A 6 13.28 -14.96 3.32
N ARG A 7 13.55 -16.26 3.17
CA ARG A 7 12.58 -17.20 2.63
C ARG A 7 11.38 -17.38 3.56
N GLN A 8 11.62 -17.44 4.88
CA GLN A 8 10.54 -17.46 5.87
C GLN A 8 9.63 -16.23 5.74
N ILE A 9 10.22 -15.04 5.68
CA ILE A 9 9.47 -13.78 5.54
C ILE A 9 8.68 -13.77 4.22
N ILE A 10 9.28 -14.20 3.11
CA ILE A 10 8.62 -14.24 1.80
C ILE A 10 7.42 -15.21 1.83
N GLU A 11 7.60 -16.40 2.41
CA GLU A 11 6.53 -17.40 2.52
C GLU A 11 5.39 -16.90 3.40
N GLU A 12 5.70 -16.30 4.56
CA GLU A 12 4.72 -15.71 5.46
C GLU A 12 3.98 -14.54 4.82
N PHE A 13 4.70 -13.62 4.18
CA PHE A 13 4.14 -12.48 3.46
C PHE A 13 3.11 -12.94 2.43
N ARG A 14 3.47 -13.91 1.58
CA ARG A 14 2.58 -14.42 0.53
C ARG A 14 1.39 -15.19 1.10
N ALA A 15 1.59 -15.94 2.18
CA ALA A 15 0.52 -16.70 2.83
C ALA A 15 -0.52 -15.80 3.52
N ASN A 16 -0.10 -14.61 3.99
CA ASN A 16 -0.92 -13.74 4.82
C ASN A 16 -1.28 -12.40 4.14
N GLY A 17 -1.32 -12.35 2.80
CA GLY A 17 -1.74 -11.16 2.06
C GLY A 17 -0.85 -9.92 2.32
N GLY A 18 0.44 -10.15 2.52
CA GLY A 18 1.45 -9.14 2.78
C GLY A 18 1.74 -8.87 4.26
N ARG A 19 1.18 -9.65 5.18
CA ARG A 19 1.43 -9.52 6.63
C ARG A 19 2.56 -10.44 7.08
N VAL A 20 3.40 -9.92 7.96
CA VAL A 20 4.49 -10.68 8.60
C VAL A 20 4.49 -10.30 10.08
N GLY A 21 4.56 -11.28 10.97
CA GLY A 21 4.58 -11.07 12.42
C GLY A 21 5.97 -10.77 12.98
N GLY A 22 6.08 -10.83 14.30
CA GLY A 22 7.36 -10.67 15.00
C GLY A 22 7.95 -9.27 14.79
N PRO A 23 9.23 -9.14 14.41
CA PRO A 23 9.86 -7.83 14.22
C PRO A 23 9.23 -6.94 13.15
N PHE A 24 8.35 -7.49 12.30
CA PHE A 24 7.68 -6.76 11.22
C PHE A 24 6.18 -6.55 11.47
N GLU A 25 5.68 -6.95 12.63
CA GLU A 25 4.27 -6.79 12.98
C GLU A 25 3.87 -5.31 12.95
N GLY A 26 2.77 -4.99 12.26
CA GLY A 26 2.32 -3.61 12.04
C GLY A 26 3.11 -2.82 11.00
N GLY A 27 4.18 -3.38 10.43
CA GLY A 27 5.02 -2.70 9.45
C GLY A 27 4.46 -2.73 8.02
N ARG A 28 4.78 -1.69 7.24
CA ARG A 28 4.59 -1.67 5.79
C ARG A 28 5.76 -2.39 5.11
N LEU A 29 5.50 -3.61 4.63
CA LEU A 29 6.44 -4.45 3.89
C LEU A 29 6.02 -4.66 2.44
N LEU A 30 7.01 -4.79 1.56
CA LEU A 30 6.84 -5.29 0.20
C LEU A 30 7.92 -6.34 -0.11
N LEU A 31 7.69 -7.16 -1.13
CA LEU A 31 8.73 -7.99 -1.72
C LEU A 31 9.21 -7.36 -3.02
N LEU A 32 10.51 -7.09 -3.10
CA LEU A 32 11.15 -6.57 -4.31
C LEU A 32 11.90 -7.68 -5.02
N THR A 33 11.47 -8.02 -6.23
CA THR A 33 12.18 -8.96 -7.11
C THR A 33 13.01 -8.19 -8.13
N THR A 34 14.33 -8.42 -8.09
CA THR A 34 15.33 -7.78 -8.96
C THR A 34 16.05 -8.81 -9.82
N THR A 35 16.58 -8.40 -10.97
CA THR A 35 17.46 -9.24 -11.81
C THR A 35 18.91 -9.11 -11.35
N GLY A 36 19.55 -10.22 -11.00
CA GLY A 36 20.93 -10.25 -10.52
C GLY A 36 21.93 -9.65 -11.52
N ALA A 37 22.63 -8.57 -11.15
CA ALA A 37 23.52 -7.84 -12.07
C ALA A 37 24.64 -8.69 -12.69
N ARG A 38 25.04 -9.78 -12.01
CA ARG A 38 26.06 -10.73 -12.50
C ARG A 38 25.46 -12.04 -12.98
N SER A 39 24.40 -12.52 -12.33
CA SER A 39 23.84 -13.86 -12.55
C SER A 39 22.72 -13.88 -13.59
N GLY A 40 22.05 -12.75 -13.83
CA GLY A 40 20.80 -12.68 -14.59
C GLY A 40 19.60 -13.35 -13.89
N ALA A 41 19.79 -13.95 -12.71
CA ALA A 41 18.74 -14.68 -12.00
C ALA A 41 17.83 -13.73 -11.19
N PRO A 42 16.53 -14.04 -11.02
CA PRO A 42 15.66 -13.26 -10.16
C PRO A 42 16.03 -13.44 -8.69
N HIS A 43 16.01 -12.34 -7.93
CA HIS A 43 16.26 -12.30 -6.50
C HIS A 43 15.20 -11.47 -5.79
N THR A 44 14.43 -12.11 -4.90
CA THR A 44 13.38 -11.47 -4.09
C THR A 44 13.91 -11.10 -2.71
N THR A 45 13.68 -9.86 -2.28
CA THR A 45 14.07 -9.35 -0.96
C THR A 45 12.89 -8.66 -0.28
N PRO A 46 12.54 -9.01 0.97
CA PRO A 46 11.55 -8.26 1.74
C PRO A 46 12.15 -6.91 2.18
N LEU A 47 11.39 -5.83 2.00
CA LEU A 47 11.81 -4.46 2.31
C LEU A 47 10.69 -3.71 3.02
N GLY A 48 11.05 -2.91 4.01
CA GLY A 48 10.19 -1.83 4.47
C GLY A 48 10.02 -0.78 3.37
N TYR A 49 8.82 -0.21 3.26
CA TYR A 49 8.53 0.80 2.25
C TYR A 49 7.71 1.96 2.81
N LEU A 50 7.69 3.06 2.07
CA LEU A 50 6.89 4.25 2.35
C LEU A 50 6.07 4.61 1.11
N PRO A 51 4.77 4.87 1.23
CA PRO A 51 4.03 5.57 0.19
C PRO A 51 4.67 6.92 -0.12
N ASP A 52 4.62 7.34 -1.39
CA ASP A 52 5.09 8.64 -1.85
C ASP A 52 4.04 9.30 -2.75
N VAL A 53 4.29 10.56 -3.08
CA VAL A 53 3.42 11.35 -3.94
C VAL A 53 3.18 10.65 -5.28
N ASP A 54 2.01 10.91 -5.88
CA ASP A 54 1.59 10.40 -7.18
C ASP A 54 1.58 8.85 -7.28
N GLY A 55 1.39 8.16 -6.15
CA GLY A 55 1.30 6.70 -6.10
C GLY A 55 2.66 5.98 -6.19
N ARG A 56 3.78 6.71 -6.14
CA ARG A 56 5.12 6.11 -6.04
C ARG A 56 5.28 5.40 -4.70
N VAL A 57 6.17 4.41 -4.67
CA VAL A 57 6.61 3.76 -3.43
C VAL A 57 8.10 3.96 -3.25
N LEU A 58 8.54 4.27 -2.03
CA LEU A 58 9.95 4.44 -1.69
C LEU A 58 10.47 3.23 -0.94
N VAL A 59 11.65 2.76 -1.35
CA VAL A 59 12.47 1.81 -0.59
C VAL A 59 13.85 2.40 -0.32
N ILE A 60 14.41 2.12 0.85
CA ILE A 60 15.69 2.68 1.28
C ILE A 60 16.73 1.55 1.35
N ALA A 61 17.86 1.71 0.66
CA ALA A 61 18.97 0.77 0.66
C ALA A 61 19.82 0.88 1.93
N SER A 62 19.18 0.70 3.09
CA SER A 62 19.78 0.89 4.43
C SER A 62 20.72 -0.24 4.81
N ALA A 63 20.38 -1.51 4.50
CA ALA A 63 21.11 -2.70 4.94
C ALA A 63 21.48 -2.64 6.44
N ALA A 64 20.57 -2.16 7.28
CA ALA A 64 20.77 -1.91 8.71
C ALA A 64 22.00 -1.05 9.06
N GLY A 65 22.43 -0.17 8.15
CA GLY A 65 23.63 0.65 8.33
C GLY A 65 24.95 -0.05 7.99
N ALA A 66 24.92 -1.21 7.31
CA ALA A 66 26.14 -1.87 6.86
C ALA A 66 27.00 -0.96 5.94
N PRO A 67 28.33 -1.08 5.93
CA PRO A 67 29.21 -0.21 5.14
C PRO A 67 29.10 -0.43 3.62
N LYS A 68 28.43 -1.49 3.18
CA LYS A 68 28.21 -1.80 1.75
C LYS A 68 26.72 -1.72 1.42
N HIS A 69 26.42 -1.34 0.18
CA HIS A 69 25.06 -1.40 -0.33
C HIS A 69 24.56 -2.85 -0.42
N PRO A 70 23.25 -3.08 -0.25
CA PRO A 70 22.67 -4.41 -0.41
C PRO A 70 22.71 -4.86 -1.87
N ALA A 71 22.70 -6.18 -2.10
CA ALA A 71 22.80 -6.75 -3.44
C ALA A 71 21.67 -6.28 -4.37
N TRP A 72 20.44 -6.14 -3.87
CA TRP A 72 19.30 -5.66 -4.66
C TRP A 72 19.49 -4.23 -5.20
N TYR A 73 20.25 -3.38 -4.49
CA TYR A 73 20.57 -2.03 -4.96
C TYR A 73 21.55 -2.07 -6.15
N HIS A 74 22.54 -2.97 -6.12
CA HIS A 74 23.40 -3.18 -7.28
C HIS A 74 22.65 -3.79 -8.46
N ASN A 75 21.67 -4.66 -8.19
CA ASN A 75 20.82 -5.25 -9.21
C ASN A 75 20.00 -4.19 -9.95
N LEU A 76 19.31 -3.29 -9.23
CA LEU A 76 18.50 -2.24 -9.88
C LEU A 76 19.34 -1.24 -10.67
N LEU A 77 20.60 -0.98 -10.28
CA LEU A 77 21.46 -0.09 -11.04
C LEU A 77 21.81 -0.68 -12.43
N ALA A 78 21.91 -2.01 -12.52
CA ALA A 78 22.15 -2.70 -13.79
C ALA A 78 20.85 -2.96 -14.57
N HIS A 79 19.77 -3.30 -13.86
CA HIS A 79 18.49 -3.70 -14.41
C HIS A 79 17.36 -3.04 -13.61
N PRO A 80 16.92 -1.84 -14.01
CA PRO A 80 16.06 -1.04 -13.14
C PRO A 80 14.58 -1.40 -13.24
N ARG A 81 14.20 -2.34 -14.13
CA ARG A 81 12.85 -2.93 -14.13
C ARG A 81 12.78 -4.02 -13.06
N VAL A 82 11.79 -3.92 -12.19
CA VAL A 82 11.61 -4.79 -11.02
C VAL A 82 10.16 -5.25 -10.92
N THR A 83 9.93 -6.33 -10.19
CA THR A 83 8.58 -6.76 -9.79
C THR A 83 8.39 -6.46 -8.31
N VAL A 84 7.27 -5.84 -7.97
CA VAL A 84 6.89 -5.47 -6.60
C VAL A 84 5.67 -6.29 -6.19
N GLU A 85 5.76 -6.97 -5.05
CA GLU A 85 4.59 -7.53 -4.36
C GLU A 85 4.30 -6.66 -3.15
N ALA A 86 3.18 -5.93 -3.15
CA ALA A 86 2.76 -5.03 -2.07
C ALA A 86 1.35 -5.42 -1.59
N GLY A 87 1.26 -5.97 -0.38
CA GLY A 87 0.03 -6.62 0.06
C GLY A 87 -0.31 -7.79 -0.84
N VAL A 88 -1.45 -7.67 -1.52
CA VAL A 88 -2.00 -8.68 -2.46
C VAL A 88 -1.75 -8.32 -3.92
N PHE A 89 -1.21 -7.13 -4.18
CA PHE A 89 -0.91 -6.63 -5.52
C PHE A 89 0.49 -7.06 -5.96
N THR A 90 0.60 -7.43 -7.23
CA THR A 90 1.86 -7.63 -7.92
C THR A 90 1.90 -6.74 -9.16
N TYR A 91 2.96 -5.96 -9.32
CA TYR A 91 3.13 -5.08 -10.48
C TYR A 91 4.59 -4.95 -10.89
N GLU A 92 4.83 -4.56 -12.14
CA GLU A 92 6.15 -4.15 -12.60
C GLU A 92 6.37 -2.67 -12.30
N ALA A 93 7.58 -2.32 -11.89
CA ALA A 93 7.96 -0.94 -11.63
C ALA A 93 9.31 -0.61 -12.26
N GLN A 94 9.49 0.67 -12.54
CA GLN A 94 10.75 1.28 -12.87
C GLN A 94 11.38 1.81 -11.58
N ALA A 95 12.54 1.28 -11.21
CA ALA A 95 13.31 1.76 -10.07
C ALA A 95 14.14 3.00 -10.46
N VAL A 96 13.97 4.08 -9.73
CA VAL A 96 14.66 5.37 -9.92
C VAL A 96 15.36 5.73 -8.63
N VAL A 97 16.69 5.85 -8.67
CA VAL A 97 17.47 6.32 -7.51
C VAL A 97 17.28 7.82 -7.40
N LEU A 98 16.75 8.28 -6.27
CA LEU A 98 16.56 9.70 -6.02
C LEU A 98 17.91 10.36 -5.74
N GLU A 99 18.07 11.60 -6.21
CA GLU A 99 19.28 12.38 -6.06
C GLU A 99 19.01 13.76 -5.42
N GLY A 100 20.07 14.34 -4.84
CA GLY A 100 20.06 15.69 -4.30
C GLY A 100 18.88 16.01 -3.37
N ALA A 101 18.26 17.16 -3.60
CA ALA A 101 17.22 17.68 -2.72
C ALA A 101 15.95 16.81 -2.68
N GLU A 102 15.64 16.06 -3.73
CA GLU A 102 14.48 15.15 -3.71
C GLU A 102 14.74 13.98 -2.76
N ARG A 103 15.91 13.34 -2.89
CA ARG A 103 16.35 12.29 -1.97
C ARG A 103 16.36 12.76 -0.53
N ASP A 104 16.92 13.93 -0.27
CA ASP A 104 17.06 14.43 1.10
C ASP A 104 15.71 14.72 1.75
N ARG A 105 14.76 15.28 0.99
CA ARG A 105 13.38 15.42 1.47
C ARG A 105 12.73 14.06 1.74
N ALA A 106 12.87 13.11 0.83
CA ALA A 106 12.30 11.78 0.99
C ALA A 106 12.87 11.04 2.21
N PHE A 107 14.19 11.11 2.40
CA PHE A 107 14.85 10.51 3.56
C PHE A 107 14.46 11.21 4.87
N ALA A 108 14.35 12.54 4.88
CA ALA A 108 13.91 13.28 6.05
C ALA A 108 12.49 12.90 6.48
N ARG A 109 11.56 12.72 5.53
CA ARG A 109 10.21 12.21 5.83
C ARG A 109 10.22 10.80 6.39
N ALA A 110 11.04 9.91 5.81
CA ALA A 110 11.22 8.57 6.33
C ALA A 110 11.68 8.59 7.79
N ALA A 111 12.73 9.37 8.08
CA ALA A 111 13.30 9.52 9.41
C ALA A 111 12.36 10.20 10.42
N GLU A 112 11.50 11.12 9.97
CA GLU A 112 10.45 11.71 10.80
C GLU A 112 9.41 10.65 11.21
N ALA A 113 9.02 9.78 10.27
CA ALA A 113 8.03 8.73 10.52
C ALA A 113 8.59 7.58 11.37
N ASP A 114 9.84 7.19 11.13
CA ASP A 114 10.52 6.12 11.85
C ASP A 114 12.00 6.51 12.11
N PRO A 115 12.37 6.84 13.36
CA PRO A 115 13.74 7.19 13.73
C PRO A 115 14.78 6.12 13.40
N GLY A 116 14.37 4.85 13.21
CA GLY A 116 15.26 3.76 12.81
C GLY A 116 16.02 4.03 11.50
N TRP A 117 15.47 4.84 10.61
CA TRP A 117 16.19 5.27 9.39
C TRP A 117 17.39 6.16 9.71
N SER A 118 17.25 7.08 10.67
CA SER A 118 18.36 7.92 11.16
C SER A 118 19.43 7.06 11.82
N ASP A 119 19.02 6.12 12.68
CA ASP A 119 19.95 5.18 13.34
C ASP A 119 20.79 4.38 12.34
N TYR A 120 20.21 3.99 11.19
CA TYR A 120 20.96 3.32 10.13
C TYR A 120 21.94 4.24 9.40
N GLN A 121 21.57 5.50 9.17
CA GLN A 121 22.45 6.47 8.53
C GLN A 121 23.64 6.84 9.44
N GLU A 122 23.45 6.93 10.75
CA GLU A 122 24.54 7.22 11.71
C GLU A 122 25.57 6.08 11.79
N LYS A 123 25.16 4.83 11.50
CA LYS A 123 26.04 3.66 11.52
C LYS A 123 26.97 3.57 10.30
N THR A 124 26.86 4.48 9.32
CA THR A 124 27.64 4.39 8.08
C THR A 124 27.98 5.74 7.47
N GLU A 125 29.15 5.83 6.83
CA GLU A 125 29.58 7.04 6.12
C GLU A 125 28.92 7.20 4.74
N ARG A 126 28.34 6.12 4.20
CA ARG A 126 27.64 6.21 2.90
C ARG A 126 26.29 6.89 3.08
N ILE A 127 25.93 7.74 2.13
CA ILE A 127 24.57 8.25 2.03
C ILE A 127 23.65 7.08 1.68
N LEU A 128 22.62 6.82 2.50
CA LEU A 128 21.67 5.74 2.25
C LEU A 128 20.86 6.05 0.98
N PRO A 129 20.91 5.23 -0.09
CA PRO A 129 20.12 5.48 -1.28
C PRO A 129 18.63 5.37 -1.00
N VAL A 130 17.85 6.33 -1.49
CA VAL A 130 16.39 6.26 -1.54
C VAL A 130 16.00 5.97 -2.99
N VAL A 131 15.17 4.97 -3.20
CA VAL A 131 14.75 4.52 -4.52
C VAL A 131 13.24 4.66 -4.62
N ALA A 132 12.78 5.41 -5.62
CA ALA A 132 11.38 5.45 -6.02
C ALA A 132 11.08 4.28 -6.96
N LEU A 133 9.99 3.58 -6.69
CA LEU A 133 9.41 2.54 -7.51
C LEU A 133 8.20 3.16 -8.20
N GLU A 134 8.34 3.42 -9.49
CA GLU A 134 7.31 3.98 -10.34
C GLU A 134 6.62 2.85 -11.08
N GLU A 135 5.35 2.58 -10.76
CA GLU A 135 4.58 1.52 -11.42
C GLU A 135 4.59 1.73 -12.93
N ILE A 136 4.86 0.65 -13.68
CA ILE A 136 4.74 0.62 -15.13
C ILE A 136 3.30 0.21 -15.45
N PRO A 137 2.45 1.09 -16.00
CA PRO A 137 1.06 0.76 -16.24
C PRO A 137 0.94 -0.39 -17.25
N ALA A 138 0.42 -1.53 -16.79
CA ALA A 138 0.30 -2.76 -17.60
C ALA A 138 -1.15 -3.26 -17.76
N GLY A 139 -2.14 -2.46 -17.34
CA GLY A 139 -3.56 -2.85 -17.28
C GLY A 139 -4.06 -2.89 -15.84
N PRO A 140 -5.17 -3.60 -15.56
CA PRO A 140 -5.65 -3.76 -14.18
C PRO A 140 -4.59 -4.43 -13.29
N PRO A 141 -4.52 -4.09 -11.99
CA PRO A 141 -3.54 -4.66 -11.07
C PRO A 141 -3.60 -6.19 -11.06
N ASN A 142 -2.44 -6.86 -11.06
CA ASN A 142 -2.42 -8.30 -10.87
C ASN A 142 -2.59 -8.60 -9.37
N ILE A 143 -3.74 -9.14 -8.98
CA ILE A 143 -4.04 -9.49 -7.60
C ILE A 143 -3.77 -10.99 -7.44
N ASN A 144 -2.91 -11.36 -6.49
CA ASN A 144 -2.62 -12.75 -6.19
C ASN A 144 -3.79 -13.39 -5.40
N ALA A 145 -4.84 -13.81 -6.12
CA ALA A 145 -6.04 -14.39 -5.54
C ALA A 145 -6.54 -15.59 -6.35
N SER A 146 -7.27 -16.50 -5.69
CA SER A 146 -7.78 -17.74 -6.29
C SER A 146 -9.07 -17.56 -7.11
N SER A 147 -9.77 -16.44 -6.94
CA SER A 147 -11.04 -16.12 -7.60
C SER A 147 -11.28 -14.62 -7.60
N VAL A 148 -12.32 -14.16 -8.29
CA VAL A 148 -12.69 -12.73 -8.32
C VAL A 148 -13.21 -12.27 -6.96
N GLY A 149 -14.02 -13.07 -6.26
CA GLY A 149 -14.46 -12.76 -4.90
C GLY A 149 -13.31 -12.73 -3.91
N ALA A 150 -12.34 -13.66 -4.04
CA ALA A 150 -11.12 -13.63 -3.25
C ALA A 150 -10.25 -12.39 -3.54
N ALA A 151 -10.20 -11.94 -4.81
CA ALA A 151 -9.48 -10.72 -5.18
C ALA A 151 -10.13 -9.48 -4.55
N LEU A 152 -11.46 -9.38 -4.61
CA LEU A 152 -12.23 -8.30 -3.98
C LEU A 152 -11.94 -8.23 -2.46
N LYS A 153 -12.12 -9.36 -1.77
CA LYS A 153 -11.84 -9.47 -0.34
C LYS A 153 -10.40 -9.07 0.02
N ALA A 154 -9.45 -9.54 -0.77
CA ALA A 154 -8.03 -9.24 -0.59
C ALA A 154 -7.73 -7.74 -0.68
N VAL A 155 -8.37 -7.02 -1.59
CA VAL A 155 -8.30 -5.56 -1.70
C VAL A 155 -8.94 -4.89 -0.48
N HIS A 156 -10.12 -5.33 -0.06
CA HIS A 156 -10.82 -4.80 1.11
C HIS A 156 -10.02 -4.95 2.40
N ASP A 157 -9.44 -6.13 2.63
CA ASP A 157 -8.56 -6.39 3.76
C ASP A 157 -7.29 -5.51 3.72
N GLY A 158 -6.84 -5.14 2.52
CA GLY A 158 -5.82 -4.13 2.29
C GLY A 158 -6.23 -2.75 2.81
N PHE A 159 -7.42 -2.28 2.46
CA PHE A 159 -7.94 -0.99 2.91
C PHE A 159 -8.18 -0.95 4.42
N ARG A 160 -8.81 -1.99 4.99
CA ARG A 160 -9.02 -2.10 6.45
C ARG A 160 -7.72 -2.00 7.22
N ARG A 161 -6.66 -2.67 6.73
CA ARG A 161 -5.33 -2.59 7.34
C ARG A 161 -4.74 -1.19 7.28
N GLU A 162 -4.76 -0.55 6.11
CA GLU A 162 -4.17 0.77 5.95
C GLU A 162 -4.92 1.83 6.78
N LEU A 163 -6.25 1.74 6.86
CA LEU A 163 -7.08 2.53 7.79
C LEU A 163 -6.65 2.33 9.25
N ALA A 164 -6.47 1.07 9.69
CA ALA A 164 -6.04 0.78 11.05
C ALA A 164 -4.66 1.39 11.36
N LEU A 165 -3.70 1.27 10.44
CA LEU A 165 -2.36 1.86 10.59
C LEU A 165 -2.42 3.38 10.67
N ILE A 166 -3.17 4.03 9.77
CA ILE A 166 -3.34 5.48 9.77
C ILE A 166 -3.99 5.97 11.07
N ARG A 167 -5.01 5.26 11.58
CA ARG A 167 -5.65 5.61 12.86
C ARG A 167 -4.66 5.52 14.03
N GLU A 168 -3.85 4.47 14.08
CA GLU A 168 -2.83 4.31 15.11
C GLU A 168 -1.73 5.39 15.00
N GLU A 169 -1.25 5.66 13.79
CA GLU A 169 -0.27 6.72 13.53
C GLU A 169 -0.80 8.11 13.92
N ILE A 170 -2.06 8.44 13.62
CA ILE A 170 -2.68 9.71 14.05
C ILE A 170 -2.84 9.75 15.57
N ALA A 171 -3.34 8.68 16.19
CA ALA A 171 -3.57 8.64 17.64
C ALA A 171 -2.27 8.75 18.46
N THR A 172 -1.16 8.31 17.88
CA THR A 172 0.18 8.41 18.49
C THR A 172 0.97 9.62 18.01
N SER A 173 0.45 10.35 17.00
CA SER A 173 1.08 11.59 16.51
C SER A 173 1.05 12.66 17.60
N GLY A 174 2.13 13.45 17.66
CA GLY A 174 2.27 14.55 18.61
C GLY A 174 1.35 15.74 18.26
N PRO A 175 1.77 17.00 18.51
CA PRO A 175 0.90 18.17 18.29
C PRO A 175 0.56 18.47 16.82
N GLY A 176 1.00 17.66 15.86
CA GLY A 176 0.77 17.87 14.43
C GLY A 176 0.93 16.58 13.61
N LEU A 177 0.36 16.57 12.42
CA LEU A 177 0.52 15.49 11.45
C LEU A 177 1.87 15.60 10.71
N GLY A 178 2.73 14.61 10.91
CA GLY A 178 3.99 14.48 10.17
C GLY A 178 3.78 14.37 8.65
N ALA A 179 4.80 14.74 7.87
CA ALA A 179 4.67 14.82 6.41
C ALA A 179 4.35 13.46 5.78
N GLN A 180 4.94 12.39 6.32
CA GLN A 180 4.69 11.04 5.82
C GLN A 180 3.27 10.54 6.10
N LEU A 181 2.71 10.84 7.28
CA LEU A 181 1.34 10.46 7.62
C LEU A 181 0.32 11.11 6.68
N ARG A 182 0.56 12.37 6.27
CA ARG A 182 -0.27 13.03 5.25
C ARG A 182 -0.22 12.30 3.91
N VAL A 183 0.98 11.88 3.49
CA VAL A 183 1.14 11.07 2.27
C VAL A 183 0.40 9.74 2.38
N ASN A 184 0.52 9.04 3.52
CA ASN A 184 -0.19 7.78 3.75
C ASN A 184 -1.72 7.97 3.60
N CYS A 185 -2.27 9.01 4.23
CA CYS A 185 -3.69 9.33 4.14
C CYS A 185 -4.15 9.66 2.72
N LEU A 186 -3.37 10.48 1.99
CA LEU A 186 -3.69 10.85 0.61
C LEU A 186 -3.64 9.64 -0.33
N SER A 187 -2.65 8.77 -0.16
CA SER A 187 -2.53 7.52 -0.93
C SER A 187 -3.70 6.58 -0.67
N LEU A 188 -4.12 6.43 0.60
CA LEU A 188 -5.33 5.67 0.94
C LEU A 188 -6.58 6.28 0.27
N CYS A 189 -6.75 7.61 0.35
CA CYS A 189 -7.91 8.28 -0.23
C CYS A 189 -8.01 8.05 -1.74
N GLN A 190 -6.87 8.15 -2.44
CA GLN A 190 -6.81 7.89 -3.87
C GLN A 190 -7.10 6.42 -4.20
N GLY A 191 -6.59 5.48 -3.40
CA GLY A 191 -6.82 4.05 -3.57
C GLY A 191 -8.29 3.68 -3.44
N LEU A 192 -8.97 4.15 -2.39
CA LEU A 192 -10.41 3.93 -2.18
C LEU A 192 -11.24 4.55 -3.31
N HIS A 193 -10.92 5.77 -3.73
CA HIS A 193 -11.60 6.41 -4.86
C HIS A 193 -11.49 5.59 -6.15
N ASN A 194 -10.28 5.13 -6.48
CA ASN A 194 -10.04 4.33 -7.70
C ASN A 194 -10.75 2.97 -7.66
N HIS A 195 -10.79 2.33 -6.48
CA HIS A 195 -11.47 1.06 -6.28
C HIS A 195 -12.99 1.19 -6.53
N HIS A 196 -13.67 2.08 -5.80
CA HIS A 196 -15.13 2.24 -5.93
C HIS A 196 -15.53 2.72 -7.34
N THR A 197 -14.77 3.64 -7.94
CA THR A 197 -15.04 4.08 -9.32
C THR A 197 -14.83 2.97 -10.35
N GLY A 198 -13.85 2.08 -10.10
CA GLY A 198 -13.63 0.88 -10.92
C GLY A 198 -14.80 -0.10 -10.86
N GLU A 199 -15.44 -0.24 -9.71
CA GLU A 199 -16.61 -1.09 -9.52
C GLU A 199 -17.84 -0.50 -10.21
N ASP A 200 -18.09 0.78 -10.00
CA ASP A 200 -19.20 1.51 -10.62
C ASP A 200 -19.13 1.48 -12.15
N ALA A 201 -17.93 1.68 -12.70
CA ALA A 201 -17.73 1.73 -14.14
C ALA A 201 -17.61 0.34 -14.79
N GLY A 202 -17.18 -0.68 -14.03
CA GLY A 202 -16.81 -1.99 -14.55
C GLY A 202 -17.62 -3.14 -13.97
N MET A 203 -17.39 -3.46 -12.70
CA MET A 203 -17.92 -4.65 -12.05
C MET A 203 -19.45 -4.63 -11.92
N PHE A 204 -20.02 -3.54 -11.39
CA PHE A 204 -21.46 -3.44 -11.14
C PHE A 204 -22.30 -3.50 -12.43
N PRO A 205 -21.95 -2.81 -13.53
CA PRO A 205 -22.65 -2.98 -14.80
C PRO A 205 -22.57 -4.40 -15.36
N MET A 206 -21.43 -5.09 -15.15
CA MET A 206 -21.26 -6.47 -15.57
C MET A 206 -22.16 -7.41 -14.77
N LEU A 207 -22.17 -7.28 -13.44
CA LEU A 207 -23.01 -8.05 -12.54
C LEU A 207 -24.49 -7.82 -12.81
N GLY A 208 -24.93 -6.56 -12.93
CA GLY A 208 -26.34 -6.23 -13.18
C GLY A 208 -26.89 -6.80 -14.50
N ARG A 209 -26.03 -7.07 -15.50
CA ARG A 209 -26.43 -7.75 -16.74
C ARG A 209 -26.65 -9.26 -16.57
N HIS A 210 -25.85 -9.91 -15.74
CA HIS A 210 -25.88 -11.37 -15.55
C HIS A 210 -26.76 -11.80 -14.37
N HIS A 211 -26.93 -10.91 -13.39
CA HIS A 211 -27.64 -11.11 -12.13
C HIS A 211 -28.62 -9.95 -11.86
N PRO A 212 -29.74 -9.84 -12.61
CA PRO A 212 -30.70 -8.74 -12.44
C PRO A 212 -31.30 -8.65 -11.03
N GLU A 213 -31.33 -9.76 -10.29
CA GLU A 213 -31.77 -9.84 -8.90
C GLU A 213 -30.92 -8.98 -7.95
N LEU A 214 -29.66 -8.68 -8.31
CA LEU A 214 -28.77 -7.83 -7.51
C LEU A 214 -29.07 -6.33 -7.67
N ALA A 215 -29.99 -5.92 -8.57
CA ALA A 215 -30.21 -4.50 -8.86
C ALA A 215 -30.44 -3.61 -7.62
N PRO A 216 -31.23 -4.02 -6.60
CA PRO A 216 -31.37 -3.21 -5.38
C PRO A 216 -30.08 -3.10 -4.56
N ALA A 217 -29.28 -4.16 -4.49
CA ALA A 217 -28.02 -4.16 -3.75
C ALA A 217 -26.95 -3.32 -4.45
N LEU A 218 -26.83 -3.44 -5.79
CA LEU A 218 -25.92 -2.63 -6.59
C LEU A 218 -26.27 -1.13 -6.50
N GLU A 219 -27.56 -0.79 -6.48
CA GLU A 219 -28.00 0.60 -6.32
C GLU A 219 -27.66 1.15 -4.93
N ARG A 220 -27.85 0.33 -3.88
CA ARG A 220 -27.41 0.71 -2.53
C ARG A 220 -25.91 0.98 -2.48
N MET A 221 -25.08 0.10 -3.04
CA MET A 221 -23.62 0.26 -3.03
C MET A 221 -23.17 1.51 -3.79
N ARG A 222 -23.80 1.86 -4.93
CA ARG A 222 -23.52 3.15 -5.61
C ARG A 222 -23.80 4.36 -4.74
N GLN A 223 -24.90 4.35 -3.99
CA GLN A 223 -25.24 5.45 -3.08
C GLN A 223 -24.23 5.54 -1.92
N GLU A 224 -23.75 4.40 -1.43
CA GLU A 224 -22.66 4.33 -0.45
C GLU A 224 -21.35 4.88 -1.06
N HIS A 225 -21.02 4.56 -2.31
CA HIS A 225 -19.86 5.13 -3.02
C HIS A 225 -19.92 6.66 -3.14
N GLU A 226 -21.09 7.22 -3.51
CA GLU A 226 -21.28 8.67 -3.57
C GLU A 226 -21.05 9.34 -2.21
N LYS A 227 -21.56 8.73 -1.12
CA LYS A 227 -21.34 9.21 0.25
C LYS A 227 -19.87 9.13 0.65
N LEU A 228 -19.21 8.02 0.36
CA LEU A 228 -17.79 7.81 0.64
C LEU A 228 -16.92 8.79 -0.13
N ALA A 229 -17.24 9.09 -1.39
CA ALA A 229 -16.53 10.07 -2.20
C ALA A 229 -16.55 11.49 -1.57
N VAL A 230 -17.67 11.88 -0.96
CA VAL A 230 -17.76 13.15 -0.21
C VAL A 230 -16.86 13.14 1.01
N LEU A 231 -16.89 12.07 1.82
CA LEU A 231 -16.05 11.93 3.01
C LEU A 231 -14.55 11.95 2.65
N LEU A 232 -14.16 11.25 1.60
CA LEU A 232 -12.79 11.25 1.08
C LEU A 232 -12.36 12.66 0.66
N ALA A 233 -13.20 13.39 -0.07
CA ALA A 233 -12.91 14.75 -0.49
C ALA A 233 -12.79 15.72 0.69
N ASP A 234 -13.61 15.56 1.73
CA ASP A 234 -13.54 16.40 2.93
C ASP A 234 -12.29 16.09 3.76
N LEU A 235 -11.95 14.81 3.95
CA LEU A 235 -10.71 14.40 4.60
C LEU A 235 -9.47 14.93 3.86
N GLN A 236 -9.45 14.83 2.52
CA GLN A 236 -8.37 15.39 1.70
C GLN A 236 -8.19 16.89 1.92
N LYS A 237 -9.28 17.67 2.03
CA LYS A 237 -9.20 19.11 2.32
C LYS A 237 -8.60 19.38 3.70
N VAL A 238 -9.04 18.64 4.72
CA VAL A 238 -8.53 18.77 6.09
C VAL A 238 -7.02 18.46 6.13
N ILE A 239 -6.61 17.34 5.52
CA ILE A 239 -5.20 16.88 5.52
C ILE A 239 -4.29 17.74 4.64
N SER A 240 -4.82 18.41 3.63
CA SER A 240 -4.01 19.31 2.78
C SER A 240 -3.74 20.67 3.43
N GLY A 241 -4.40 21.01 4.54
CA GLY A 241 -4.17 22.25 5.29
C GLY A 241 -2.85 22.23 6.08
N GLN A 242 -2.08 23.33 6.02
CA GLN A 242 -0.77 23.45 6.70
C GLN A 242 -0.87 23.25 8.22
N ASP A 243 -1.96 23.72 8.84
CA ASP A 243 -2.22 23.64 10.28
C ASP A 243 -3.37 22.67 10.61
N ALA A 244 -3.47 21.55 9.87
CA ALA A 244 -4.49 20.54 10.11
C ALA A 244 -4.48 20.08 11.58
N ASP A 245 -5.60 20.30 12.28
CA ASP A 245 -5.80 19.87 13.66
C ASP A 245 -5.83 18.33 13.72
N PRO A 246 -4.88 17.67 14.41
CA PRO A 246 -4.84 16.22 14.51
C PRO A 246 -6.13 15.61 15.09
N GLN A 247 -6.83 16.30 15.99
CA GLN A 247 -8.09 15.79 16.56
C GLN A 247 -9.21 15.80 15.52
N LEU A 248 -9.29 16.87 14.73
CA LEU A 248 -10.22 16.95 13.63
C LEU A 248 -9.92 15.85 12.60
N VAL A 249 -8.65 15.68 12.23
CA VAL A 249 -8.24 14.64 11.27
C VAL A 249 -8.60 13.25 11.79
N LEU A 250 -8.30 12.96 13.06
CA LEU A 250 -8.67 11.69 13.66
C LEU A 250 -10.18 11.45 13.59
N SER A 251 -10.99 12.46 13.92
CA SER A 251 -12.46 12.35 13.88
C SER A 251 -12.99 12.08 12.47
N GLU A 252 -12.42 12.72 11.44
CA GLU A 252 -12.80 12.48 10.05
C GLU A 252 -12.35 11.09 9.57
N VAL A 253 -11.16 10.63 9.99
CA VAL A 253 -10.68 9.27 9.69
C VAL A 253 -11.55 8.21 10.38
N GLU A 254 -11.96 8.42 11.63
CA GLU A 254 -12.84 7.49 12.34
C GLU A 254 -14.20 7.38 11.66
N ARG A 255 -14.80 8.52 11.30
CA ARG A 255 -16.05 8.56 10.53
C ARG A 255 -15.92 7.87 9.18
N LEU A 256 -14.83 8.11 8.45
CA LEU A 256 -14.56 7.43 7.17
C LEU A 256 -14.41 5.92 7.38
N THR A 257 -13.69 5.51 8.43
CA THR A 257 -13.43 4.10 8.74
C THR A 257 -14.71 3.34 8.99
N GLU A 258 -15.62 3.88 9.81
CA GLU A 258 -16.92 3.24 10.09
C GLU A 258 -17.73 3.04 8.81
N GLU A 259 -17.80 4.06 7.95
CA GLU A 259 -18.57 4.00 6.70
C GLU A 259 -17.96 3.03 5.69
N VAL A 260 -16.62 3.04 5.54
CA VAL A 260 -15.91 2.11 4.66
C VAL A 260 -16.06 0.69 5.16
N GLU A 261 -15.85 0.41 6.45
CA GLU A 261 -15.97 -0.95 6.99
C GLU A 261 -17.37 -1.53 6.80
N ASN A 262 -18.42 -0.73 7.05
CA ASN A 262 -19.80 -1.14 6.83
C ASN A 262 -20.09 -1.44 5.36
N HIS A 263 -19.63 -0.56 4.46
CA HIS A 263 -19.78 -0.72 3.01
C HIS A 263 -19.07 -1.98 2.50
N LEU A 264 -17.77 -2.12 2.77
CA LEU A 264 -16.96 -3.27 2.33
C LEU A 264 -17.52 -4.59 2.88
N THR A 265 -18.03 -4.60 4.12
CA THR A 265 -18.64 -5.80 4.71
C THR A 265 -19.90 -6.20 3.96
N TYR A 266 -20.79 -5.24 3.69
CA TYR A 266 -22.02 -5.50 2.96
C TYR A 266 -21.74 -5.97 1.53
N GLU A 267 -20.79 -5.35 0.85
CA GLU A 267 -20.39 -5.75 -0.49
C GLU A 267 -19.85 -7.18 -0.51
N GLU A 268 -18.98 -7.54 0.43
CA GLU A 268 -18.44 -8.90 0.54
C GLU A 268 -19.55 -9.94 0.75
N GLU A 269 -20.49 -9.66 1.66
CA GLU A 269 -21.61 -10.56 1.97
C GLU A 269 -22.50 -10.82 0.74
N VAL A 270 -22.73 -9.79 -0.08
CA VAL A 270 -23.65 -9.87 -1.22
C VAL A 270 -22.95 -10.37 -2.48
N LEU A 271 -21.75 -9.87 -2.78
CA LEU A 271 -21.11 -10.06 -4.08
C LEU A 271 -20.16 -11.25 -4.14
N ILE A 272 -19.44 -11.58 -3.06
CA ILE A 272 -18.47 -12.71 -3.11
C ILE A 272 -19.16 -14.02 -3.50
N PRO A 273 -20.31 -14.41 -2.93
CA PRO A 273 -20.98 -15.64 -3.33
C PRO A 273 -21.25 -15.68 -4.84
N VAL A 274 -21.69 -14.57 -5.42
CA VAL A 274 -21.99 -14.46 -6.85
C VAL A 274 -20.72 -14.51 -7.70
N LEU A 275 -19.69 -13.76 -7.31
CA LEU A 275 -18.41 -13.67 -8.02
C LEU A 275 -17.66 -15.01 -8.05
N ASP A 276 -17.83 -15.85 -7.03
CA ASP A 276 -17.20 -17.17 -6.93
C ASP A 276 -18.08 -18.31 -7.47
N GLY A 277 -19.25 -17.98 -8.05
CA GLY A 277 -20.16 -18.95 -8.65
C GLY A 277 -21.03 -19.72 -7.64
N GLY A 278 -21.13 -19.22 -6.41
CA GLY A 278 -22.17 -19.62 -5.46
C GLY A 278 -23.54 -19.13 -5.92
N ALA A 279 -24.51 -20.04 -5.99
CA ALA A 279 -25.90 -19.66 -6.24
C ALA A 279 -26.43 -18.81 -5.08
N CYS A 280 -27.10 -17.70 -5.39
CA CYS A 280 -27.98 -16.97 -4.46
C CYS A 280 -29.15 -17.84 -4.00
#